data_AF-A0A5W8MMI2-F1
#
_entry.id   AF-A0A5W8MMI2-F1
#
_cell.length_a   1.000
_cell.length_b   1.000
_cell.length_c   1.000
_cell.angle_alpha   90.00
_cell.angle_beta   90.00
_cell.angle_gamma   90.00
#
_symmetry.space_group_name_H-M   'P 1'
#
loop_
_entity.id
_entity.type
_entity.pdbx_description
1 polymer ?
#
loop_
_entity_poly.entity_id
_entity_poly.type
_entity_poly.pdbx_seq_one_letter_code
_entity_poly.pdbx_strand_id
1 'polypeptide(L)'
;VFFYDDDAYPEINILKHFSLLDTSRYRIFASRVQDTYGRSCRMNLPFIRVPSTVFETIYYAMRPERFSPVRTQVTDVQTVSFVGMIIDRKVLNNHLNDIHDELFLYYDDFFFGYKLVLSGQKIRYSPEIKFIHDISIHGKCICPEWKVYYLCRNLLLLRKLLPVPRIFSVLSIVLRLSKYLAILPWQRKKFRYLYFIWQGILHGLKGISGKYH
;
A
#
# COMPACT_ATOMS: atom_id res chain seq x y z
N VAL A 1 -10.18 -16.04 -1.25
CA VAL A 1 -9.25 -15.93 -0.11
C VAL A 1 -9.35 -14.52 0.42
N PHE A 2 -9.55 -14.35 1.73
CA PHE A 2 -9.59 -13.04 2.39
C PHE A 2 -8.23 -12.80 3.04
N PHE A 3 -7.62 -11.65 2.78
CA PHE A 3 -6.39 -11.19 3.40
C PHE A 3 -6.74 -10.13 4.44
N TYR A 4 -6.18 -10.26 5.63
CA TYR A 4 -6.23 -9.27 6.69
C TYR A 4 -5.17 -9.59 7.75
N ASP A 5 -4.75 -8.55 8.44
CA ASP A 5 -3.78 -8.64 9.53
C ASP A 5 -4.46 -9.12 10.82
N ASP A 6 -3.67 -9.50 11.82
CA ASP A 6 -4.19 -9.96 13.12
C ASP A 6 -4.88 -8.85 13.92
N ASP A 7 -4.55 -7.59 13.66
CA ASP A 7 -5.19 -6.38 14.20
C ASP A 7 -6.29 -5.81 13.27
N ALA A 8 -6.69 -6.55 12.23
CA ALA A 8 -7.80 -6.20 11.36
C ALA A 8 -8.89 -7.27 11.38
N TYR A 9 -10.15 -6.86 11.40
CA TYR A 9 -11.28 -7.78 11.43
C TYR A 9 -12.41 -7.33 10.50
N PRO A 10 -13.09 -8.28 9.85
CA PRO A 10 -14.21 -7.97 8.97
C PRO A 10 -15.43 -7.49 9.77
N GLU A 11 -16.30 -6.72 9.11
CA GLU A 11 -17.63 -6.47 9.68
C GLU A 11 -18.44 -7.79 9.79
N ILE A 12 -19.34 -7.86 10.77
CA ILE A 12 -20.09 -9.07 11.14
C ILE A 12 -20.75 -9.77 9.93
N ASN A 13 -21.30 -9.00 8.99
CA ASN A 13 -22.06 -9.52 7.85
C ASN A 13 -21.26 -9.60 6.54
N ILE A 14 -19.92 -9.60 6.61
CA ILE A 14 -19.07 -9.53 5.42
C ILE A 14 -19.37 -10.61 4.39
N LEU A 15 -19.61 -11.86 4.83
CA LEU A 15 -19.84 -12.99 3.92
C LEU A 15 -21.17 -12.84 3.19
N LYS A 16 -22.19 -12.31 3.88
CA LYS A 16 -23.48 -11.99 3.28
C LYS A 16 -23.31 -10.90 2.23
N HIS A 17 -22.62 -9.80 2.56
CA HIS A 17 -22.37 -8.73 1.60
C HIS A 17 -21.55 -9.22 0.40
N PHE A 18 -20.55 -10.07 0.63
CA PHE A 18 -19.73 -10.65 -0.44
C PHE A 18 -20.54 -11.56 -1.35
N SER A 19 -21.45 -12.38 -0.79
CA SER A 19 -22.32 -13.27 -1.58
C SER A 19 -23.28 -12.53 -2.52
N LEU A 20 -23.55 -11.25 -2.23
CA LEU A 20 -24.41 -10.39 -3.04
C LEU A 20 -23.63 -9.64 -4.13
N LEU A 21 -22.29 -9.69 -4.12
CA LEU A 21 -21.49 -9.03 -5.14
C LEU A 21 -21.54 -9.79 -6.47
N ASP A 22 -21.65 -9.04 -7.56
CA ASP A 22 -21.39 -9.59 -8.89
C ASP A 22 -19.88 -9.86 -9.05
N THR A 23 -19.52 -11.14 -9.06
CA THR A 23 -18.15 -11.63 -9.24
C THR A 23 -17.84 -12.07 -10.67
N SER A 24 -18.77 -11.89 -11.62
CA SER A 24 -18.59 -12.32 -13.01
C SER A 24 -17.43 -11.59 -13.71
N ARG A 25 -17.25 -10.30 -13.39
CA ARG A 25 -16.26 -9.41 -14.02
C ARG A 25 -14.95 -9.27 -13.24
N TYR A 26 -14.95 -9.63 -11.96
CA TYR A 26 -13.84 -9.37 -11.05
C TYR A 26 -13.47 -10.62 -10.27
N ARG A 27 -12.16 -10.87 -10.20
CA ARG A 27 -11.59 -11.94 -9.37
C ARG A 27 -10.84 -11.39 -8.15
N ILE A 28 -10.71 -10.07 -8.06
CA ILE A 28 -9.96 -9.37 -7.02
C ILE A 28 -10.78 -8.18 -6.55
N PHE A 29 -10.86 -8.01 -5.24
CA PHE A 29 -11.64 -6.97 -4.58
C PHE A 29 -10.79 -6.29 -3.51
N ALA A 30 -10.77 -4.96 -3.51
CA ALA A 30 -10.22 -4.14 -2.44
C ALA A 30 -11.39 -3.61 -1.60
N SER A 31 -11.42 -3.93 -0.30
CA SER A 31 -12.51 -3.49 0.58
C SER A 31 -12.34 -2.06 1.08
N ARG A 32 -13.38 -1.55 1.73
CA ARG A 32 -13.32 -0.33 2.52
C ARG A 32 -12.73 -0.64 3.91
N VAL A 33 -11.50 -0.20 4.14
CA VAL A 33 -10.84 -0.31 5.45
C VAL A 33 -11.01 0.99 6.24
N GLN A 34 -11.40 0.87 7.50
CA GLN A 34 -11.59 2.00 8.41
C GLN A 34 -11.02 1.70 9.80
N ASP A 35 -10.68 2.74 10.55
CA ASP A 35 -10.25 2.58 11.94
C ASP A 35 -11.46 2.31 12.87
N THR A 36 -11.18 2.06 14.15
CA THR A 36 -12.21 1.85 15.19
C THR A 36 -13.13 3.06 15.42
N TYR A 37 -12.75 4.24 14.91
CA TYR A 37 -13.58 5.45 14.93
C TYR A 37 -14.35 5.67 13.61
N GLY A 38 -14.28 4.72 12.67
CA GLY A 38 -14.96 4.80 11.38
C GLY A 38 -14.34 5.80 10.39
N ARG A 39 -13.09 6.24 10.61
CA ARG A 39 -12.33 7.08 9.66
C ARG A 39 -11.61 6.20 8.65
N SER A 40 -11.41 6.72 7.44
CA SER A 40 -10.70 5.96 6.39
C SER A 40 -9.22 5.80 6.73
N CYS A 41 -8.71 4.57 6.67
CA CYS A 41 -7.29 4.29 6.87
C CYS A 41 -6.51 4.63 5.61
N ARG A 42 -5.81 5.78 5.63
CA ARG A 42 -5.03 6.26 4.46
C ARG A 42 -4.00 5.25 3.94
N MET A 43 -3.44 4.40 4.81
CA MET A 43 -2.45 3.39 4.40
C MET A 43 -3.09 2.23 3.61
N ASN A 44 -4.37 1.95 3.83
CA ASN A 44 -5.08 0.86 3.17
C ASN A 44 -5.89 1.33 1.95
N LEU A 45 -5.86 2.64 1.66
CA LEU A 45 -6.63 3.21 0.55
C LEU A 45 -5.90 2.91 -0.77
N PRO A 46 -6.54 2.19 -1.70
CA PRO A 46 -5.91 1.86 -2.97
C PRO A 46 -5.86 3.08 -3.90
N PHE A 47 -5.00 3.02 -4.92
CA PHE A 47 -4.95 4.01 -5.98
C PHE A 47 -5.90 3.62 -7.11
N ILE A 48 -6.75 4.54 -7.57
CA ILE A 48 -7.45 4.40 -8.87
C ILE A 48 -6.41 4.36 -10.00
N ARG A 49 -5.39 5.21 -9.88
CA ARG A 49 -4.28 5.31 -10.81
C ARG A 49 -2.99 5.55 -10.06
N VAL A 50 -1.92 4.82 -10.36
CA VAL A 50 -0.61 5.07 -9.77
C VAL A 50 0.05 6.27 -10.46
N PRO A 51 0.42 7.34 -9.73
CA PRO A 51 1.11 8.48 -10.32
C PRO A 51 2.53 8.08 -10.71
N SER A 52 2.75 7.83 -12.00
CA SER A 52 3.98 7.24 -12.54
C SER A 52 4.86 8.28 -13.24
N THR A 53 4.27 9.39 -13.69
CA THR A 53 4.97 10.52 -14.31
C THR A 53 5.17 11.69 -13.34
N VAL A 54 6.07 12.61 -13.70
CA VAL A 54 6.30 13.85 -12.92
C VAL A 54 5.02 14.69 -12.89
N PHE A 55 4.34 14.84 -14.02
CA PHE A 55 3.07 15.58 -14.10
C PHE A 55 1.99 14.97 -13.20
N GLU A 56 1.78 13.65 -13.26
CA GLU A 56 0.82 12.97 -12.38
C GLU A 56 1.22 13.07 -10.91
N THR A 57 2.52 13.09 -10.60
CA THR A 57 3.00 13.27 -9.22
C THR A 57 2.63 14.66 -8.69
N ILE A 58 2.82 15.71 -9.50
CA ILE A 58 2.42 17.08 -9.14
C ILE A 58 0.90 17.14 -9.00
N TYR A 59 0.16 16.56 -9.95
CA TYR A 59 -1.30 16.52 -9.91
C TYR A 59 -1.80 15.79 -8.66
N TYR A 60 -1.18 14.67 -8.29
CA TYR A 60 -1.48 13.95 -7.05
C TYR A 60 -1.21 14.78 -5.80
N ALA A 61 -0.10 15.54 -5.77
CA ALA A 61 0.22 16.42 -4.65
C ALA A 61 -0.83 17.54 -4.47
N MET A 62 -1.39 18.05 -5.57
CA MET A 62 -2.40 19.11 -5.56
C MET A 62 -3.83 18.59 -5.35
N ARG A 63 -4.14 17.38 -5.87
CA ARG A 63 -5.48 16.79 -5.95
C ARG A 63 -5.45 15.28 -5.62
N PRO A 64 -5.06 14.89 -4.40
CA PRO A 64 -4.90 13.48 -4.02
C PRO A 64 -6.21 12.66 -4.13
N GLU A 65 -7.36 13.31 -3.99
CA GLU A 65 -8.70 12.73 -4.13
C GLU A 65 -8.98 12.19 -5.53
N ARG A 66 -8.30 12.70 -6.56
CA ARG A 66 -8.45 12.23 -7.95
C ARG A 66 -7.77 10.89 -8.22
N PHE A 67 -6.89 10.47 -7.31
CA PHE A 67 -6.12 9.23 -7.42
C PHE A 67 -6.59 8.16 -6.45
N SER A 68 -7.60 8.45 -5.63
CA SER A 68 -8.11 7.56 -4.59
C SER A 68 -9.60 7.30 -4.81
N PRO A 69 -10.12 6.10 -4.50
CA PRO A 69 -11.54 5.81 -4.67
C PRO A 69 -12.41 6.68 -3.75
N VAL A 70 -13.60 7.03 -4.24
CA VAL A 70 -14.64 7.62 -3.40
C VAL A 70 -15.17 6.52 -2.49
N ARG A 71 -15.20 6.80 -1.19
CA ARG A 71 -15.45 5.80 -0.13
C ARG A 71 -16.77 5.01 -0.28
N THR A 72 -17.75 5.56 -0.99
CA THR A 72 -19.09 4.99 -1.20
C THR A 72 -19.32 4.49 -2.61
N GLN A 73 -18.34 4.61 -3.51
CA GLN A 73 -18.50 4.30 -4.93
C GLN A 73 -17.66 3.08 -5.31
N VAL A 74 -18.26 2.19 -6.10
CA VAL A 74 -17.55 1.08 -6.74
C VAL A 74 -16.67 1.63 -7.86
N THR A 75 -15.39 1.27 -7.89
CA THR A 75 -14.45 1.80 -8.91
C THR A 75 -13.32 0.81 -9.16
N ASP A 76 -12.76 0.83 -10.37
CA ASP A 76 -11.54 0.09 -10.68
C ASP A 76 -10.33 0.74 -10.01
N VAL A 77 -9.46 -0.08 -9.43
CA VAL A 77 -8.23 0.36 -8.78
C VAL A 77 -7.02 -0.39 -9.30
N GLN A 78 -5.85 0.23 -9.15
CA GLN A 78 -4.56 -0.28 -9.62
C GLN A 78 -3.72 -0.89 -8.51
N THR A 79 -4.11 -0.72 -7.24
CA THR A 79 -3.36 -1.25 -6.10
C THR A 79 -4.33 -1.82 -5.08
N VAL A 80 -3.79 -2.56 -4.12
CA VAL A 80 -4.51 -3.11 -2.98
C VAL A 80 -3.75 -2.82 -1.71
N SER A 81 -4.42 -3.01 -0.59
CA SER A 81 -3.79 -3.28 0.70
C SER A 81 -4.08 -4.73 1.05
N PHE A 82 -3.13 -5.44 1.66
CA PHE A 82 -3.40 -6.80 2.11
C PHE A 82 -4.53 -6.83 3.13
N VAL A 83 -4.59 -5.84 4.03
CA VAL A 83 -5.77 -5.65 4.87
C VAL A 83 -6.98 -5.37 3.99
N GLY A 84 -7.93 -6.31 4.02
CA GLY A 84 -9.19 -6.19 3.34
C GLY A 84 -9.14 -6.50 1.84
N MET A 85 -8.11 -7.21 1.37
CA MET A 85 -8.08 -7.75 0.01
C MET A 85 -8.82 -9.08 -0.06
N ILE A 86 -9.58 -9.29 -1.13
CA ILE A 86 -10.23 -10.57 -1.44
C ILE A 86 -9.79 -10.97 -2.83
N ILE A 87 -9.28 -12.19 -2.98
CA ILE A 87 -8.76 -12.70 -4.25
C ILE A 87 -9.22 -14.12 -4.51
N ASP A 88 -9.58 -14.41 -5.75
CA ASP A 88 -9.83 -15.76 -6.23
C ASP A 88 -8.60 -16.65 -6.03
N ARG A 89 -8.82 -17.89 -5.57
CA ARG A 89 -7.72 -18.78 -5.22
C ARG A 89 -6.82 -19.12 -6.42
N LYS A 90 -7.37 -19.27 -7.62
CA LYS A 90 -6.58 -19.58 -8.82
C LYS A 90 -5.72 -18.40 -9.21
N VAL A 91 -6.28 -17.19 -9.17
CA VAL A 91 -5.52 -15.96 -9.42
C VAL A 91 -4.40 -15.82 -8.40
N LEU A 92 -4.68 -15.98 -7.10
CA LEU A 92 -3.64 -15.94 -6.07
C LEU A 92 -2.51 -16.93 -6.36
N ASN A 93 -2.85 -18.20 -6.61
CA ASN A 93 -1.85 -19.25 -6.88
C ASN A 93 -0.95 -18.92 -8.08
N ASN A 94 -1.50 -18.32 -9.14
CA ASN A 94 -0.74 -17.93 -10.32
C ASN A 94 0.21 -16.75 -10.07
N HIS A 95 -0.04 -15.97 -9.02
CA HIS A 95 0.69 -14.74 -8.69
C HIS A 95 1.45 -14.82 -7.37
N LEU A 96 1.59 -16.00 -6.74
CA LEU A 96 2.31 -16.13 -5.47
C LEU A 96 3.75 -15.60 -5.55
N ASN A 97 4.40 -15.76 -6.70
CA ASN A 97 5.76 -15.27 -6.94
C ASN A 97 5.87 -13.74 -7.05
N ASP A 98 4.74 -13.02 -7.16
CA ASP A 98 4.69 -11.56 -7.15
C ASP A 98 4.55 -10.99 -5.70
N ILE A 99 4.46 -11.86 -4.69
CA ILE A 99 4.54 -11.48 -3.27
C ILE A 99 6.00 -11.61 -2.84
N HIS A 100 6.65 -10.46 -2.68
CA HIS A 100 8.10 -10.37 -2.49
C HIS A 100 8.48 -10.31 -1.01
N ASP A 101 8.80 -11.47 -0.42
CA ASP A 101 9.27 -11.59 0.97
C ASP A 101 10.50 -10.72 1.26
N GLU A 102 11.30 -10.41 0.24
CA GLU A 102 12.47 -9.56 0.38
C GLU A 102 12.13 -8.09 0.69
N LEU A 103 10.89 -7.66 0.45
CA LEU A 103 10.40 -6.36 0.91
C LEU A 103 10.17 -6.34 2.42
N PHE A 104 9.89 -7.50 3.03
CA PHE A 104 9.59 -7.73 4.46
C PHE A 104 8.39 -6.96 5.02
N LEU A 105 8.37 -5.62 4.89
CA LEU A 105 7.31 -4.74 5.36
C LEU A 105 7.20 -3.50 4.47
N TYR A 106 5.97 -3.09 4.15
CA TYR A 106 5.61 -1.93 3.33
C TYR A 106 5.87 -2.09 1.83
N TYR A 107 4.90 -1.62 1.06
CA TYR A 107 4.88 -1.60 -0.41
C TYR A 107 4.76 -2.96 -1.09
N ASP A 108 4.77 -4.05 -0.33
CA ASP A 108 4.51 -5.41 -0.77
C ASP A 108 3.09 -5.56 -1.32
N ASP A 109 2.09 -5.11 -0.58
CA ASP A 109 0.69 -5.08 -1.01
C ASP A 109 0.47 -4.18 -2.24
N PHE A 110 1.07 -2.99 -2.24
CA PHE A 110 1.03 -2.04 -3.35
C PHE A 110 1.62 -2.67 -4.60
N PHE A 111 2.80 -3.29 -4.50
CA PHE A 111 3.49 -3.90 -5.61
C PHE A 111 2.70 -5.07 -6.17
N PHE A 112 2.21 -5.96 -5.30
CA PHE A 112 1.40 -7.11 -5.68
C PHE A 112 0.14 -6.68 -6.43
N GLY A 113 -0.62 -5.73 -5.88
CA GLY A 113 -1.82 -5.18 -6.53
C GLY A 113 -1.50 -4.59 -7.90
N TYR A 114 -0.42 -3.84 -8.01
CA TYR A 114 -0.01 -3.24 -9.28
C TYR A 114 0.41 -4.28 -10.31
N LYS A 115 1.15 -5.32 -9.91
CA LYS A 115 1.54 -6.45 -10.76
C LYS A 115 0.34 -7.25 -11.27
N LEU A 116 -0.68 -7.46 -10.43
CA LEU A 116 -1.94 -8.07 -10.85
C LEU A 116 -2.57 -7.27 -11.99
N VAL A 117 -2.66 -5.95 -11.88
CA VAL A 117 -3.21 -5.11 -12.96
C VAL A 117 -2.36 -5.16 -14.22
N LEU A 118 -1.03 -5.14 -14.10
CA LEU A 118 -0.14 -5.26 -15.26
C LEU A 118 -0.22 -6.62 -15.95
N SER A 119 -0.61 -7.66 -15.23
CA SER A 119 -0.92 -8.99 -15.81
C SER A 119 -2.31 -9.07 -16.46
N GLY A 120 -3.05 -7.97 -16.51
CA GLY A 120 -4.38 -7.87 -17.13
C GLY A 120 -5.54 -8.16 -16.17
N GLN A 121 -5.27 -8.38 -14.88
CA GLN A 121 -6.35 -8.56 -13.89
C GLN A 121 -7.05 -7.22 -13.59
N LYS A 122 -8.33 -7.30 -13.23
CA LYS A 122 -9.11 -6.15 -12.77
C LYS A 122 -9.36 -6.25 -11.27
N ILE A 123 -9.20 -5.12 -10.58
CA ILE A 123 -9.39 -5.01 -9.14
C ILE A 123 -10.54 -4.05 -8.87
N ARG A 124 -11.58 -4.56 -8.20
CA ARG A 124 -12.76 -3.78 -7.83
C ARG A 124 -12.60 -3.22 -6.43
N TYR A 125 -12.56 -1.90 -6.28
CA TYR A 125 -12.84 -1.29 -4.98
C TYR A 125 -14.31 -1.48 -4.62
N SER A 126 -14.54 -2.10 -3.47
CA SER A 126 -15.82 -2.64 -3.02
C SER A 126 -16.23 -1.99 -1.70
N PRO A 127 -16.87 -0.79 -1.75
CA PRO A 127 -17.26 -0.06 -0.55
C PRO A 127 -18.29 -0.80 0.33
N GLU A 128 -18.96 -1.81 -0.24
CA GLU A 128 -19.94 -2.66 0.42
C GLU A 128 -19.28 -3.63 1.41
N ILE A 129 -18.01 -3.97 1.16
CA ILE A 129 -17.23 -4.85 2.03
C ILE A 129 -16.41 -3.97 2.97
N LYS A 130 -16.56 -4.17 4.28
CA LYS A 130 -15.86 -3.36 5.27
C LYS A 130 -14.99 -4.19 6.18
N PHE A 131 -13.80 -3.66 6.42
CA PHE A 131 -12.86 -4.12 7.45
C PHE A 131 -12.60 -2.99 8.44
N ILE A 132 -12.49 -3.36 9.71
CA ILE A 132 -12.04 -2.49 10.79
C ILE A 132 -10.59 -2.86 11.05
N HIS A 133 -9.70 -1.87 11.03
CA HIS A 133 -8.28 -2.03 11.27
C HIS A 133 -7.96 -1.29 12.57
N ASP A 134 -7.67 -2.04 13.64
CA ASP A 134 -7.44 -1.51 14.98
C ASP A 134 -6.01 -0.99 15.15
N ILE A 135 -5.65 -0.08 14.26
CA ILE A 135 -4.38 0.62 14.31
C ILE A 135 -4.53 1.94 15.03
N SER A 136 -3.77 2.05 16.11
CA SER A 136 -3.56 3.30 16.82
C SER A 136 -2.59 4.21 16.06
N ILE A 137 -2.99 4.74 14.90
CA ILE A 137 -2.19 5.78 14.19
C ILE A 137 -2.31 7.10 14.96
N HIS A 138 -1.63 7.20 16.12
CA HIS A 138 -1.59 8.41 16.91
C HIS A 138 -0.36 9.23 16.55
N GLY A 139 -0.55 10.23 15.68
CA GLY A 139 0.39 11.31 15.45
C GLY A 139 1.34 11.14 14.26
N LYS A 140 2.37 12.00 14.22
CA LYS A 140 3.38 12.06 13.13
C LYS A 140 4.60 11.16 13.40
N CYS A 141 4.61 10.37 14.49
CA CYS A 141 5.72 9.44 14.79
C CYS A 141 5.66 8.20 13.88
N ILE A 142 6.83 7.73 13.44
CA ILE A 142 6.99 6.36 12.95
C ILE A 142 7.66 5.57 14.07
N CYS A 143 6.88 4.72 14.71
CA CYS A 143 7.23 4.03 15.93
C CYS A 143 6.92 2.52 15.72
N PRO A 144 7.88 1.59 15.93
CA PRO A 144 9.31 1.80 16.20
C PRO A 144 10.07 2.45 15.03
N GLU A 145 11.19 3.13 15.34
CA GLU A 145 11.92 3.96 14.36
C GLU A 145 12.47 3.16 13.18
N TRP A 146 12.80 1.88 13.37
CA TRP A 146 13.33 1.03 12.31
C TRP A 146 12.36 0.84 11.14
N LYS A 147 11.05 1.06 11.33
CA LYS A 147 10.06 0.97 10.24
C LYS A 147 10.36 1.96 9.09
N VAL A 148 11.00 3.10 9.37
CA VAL A 148 11.40 4.05 8.33
C VAL A 148 12.46 3.50 7.38
N TYR A 149 13.31 2.57 7.85
CA TYR A 149 14.31 1.91 7.01
C TYR A 149 13.62 1.22 5.82
N TYR A 150 12.54 0.48 6.07
CA TYR A 150 11.78 -0.22 5.03
C TYR A 150 11.03 0.74 4.12
N LEU A 151 10.45 1.82 4.66
CA LEU A 151 9.81 2.84 3.85
C LEU A 151 10.77 3.51 2.86
N CYS A 152 12.00 3.84 3.29
CA CYS A 152 13.03 4.41 2.43
C CYS A 152 13.60 3.39 1.44
N ARG A 153 13.95 2.19 1.93
CA ARG A 153 14.58 1.14 1.13
C ARG A 153 13.64 0.61 0.05
N ASN A 154 12.43 0.22 0.42
CA ASN A 154 11.50 -0.42 -0.49
C ASN A 154 11.05 0.56 -1.57
N LEU A 155 10.87 1.85 -1.24
CA LEU A 155 10.57 2.89 -2.23
C LEU A 155 11.57 2.92 -3.40
N LEU A 156 12.86 2.64 -3.13
CA LEU A 156 13.90 2.57 -4.15
C LEU A 156 13.97 1.18 -4.80
N LEU A 157 13.79 0.10 -4.02
CA LEU A 157 13.79 -1.28 -4.54
C LEU A 157 12.67 -1.54 -5.54
N LEU A 158 11.47 -0.96 -5.36
CA LEU A 158 10.35 -1.15 -6.27
C LEU A 158 10.71 -0.82 -7.73
N ARG A 159 11.55 0.20 -7.95
CA ARG A 159 12.01 0.57 -9.30
C ARG A 159 12.97 -0.43 -9.92
N LYS A 160 13.65 -1.24 -9.09
CA LYS A 160 14.49 -2.33 -9.55
C LYS A 160 13.65 -3.59 -9.81
N LEU A 161 12.69 -3.88 -8.93
CA LEU A 161 11.78 -5.03 -9.08
C LEU A 161 10.86 -4.88 -10.29
N LEU A 162 10.43 -3.65 -10.60
CA LEU A 162 9.63 -3.35 -11.79
C LEU A 162 10.20 -2.14 -12.54
N PRO A 163 11.14 -2.37 -13.49
CA PRO A 163 11.74 -1.28 -14.26
C PRO A 163 10.79 -0.68 -15.30
N VAL A 164 9.83 -1.47 -15.80
CA VAL A 164 8.82 -1.06 -16.79
C VAL A 164 7.46 -1.72 -16.47
N PRO A 165 6.38 -0.94 -16.33
CA PRO A 165 6.38 0.52 -16.16
C PRO A 165 7.01 0.92 -14.81
N ARG A 166 7.65 2.09 -14.77
CA ARG A 166 8.32 2.57 -13.55
C ARG A 166 7.29 2.92 -12.49
N ILE A 167 7.40 2.27 -11.33
CA ILE A 167 6.66 2.65 -10.13
C ILE A 167 7.28 3.94 -9.57
N PHE A 168 6.45 4.99 -9.46
CA PHE A 168 6.80 6.34 -9.00
C PHE A 168 7.83 7.09 -9.86
N SER A 169 7.53 8.36 -10.12
CA SER A 169 8.50 9.27 -10.73
C SER A 169 9.69 9.54 -9.78
N VAL A 170 10.82 9.99 -10.33
CA VAL A 170 11.98 10.42 -9.49
C VAL A 170 11.55 11.52 -8.51
N LEU A 171 10.74 12.48 -8.97
CA LEU A 171 10.19 13.53 -8.12
C LEU A 171 9.35 12.95 -6.97
N SER A 172 8.50 11.95 -7.25
CA SER A 172 7.67 11.31 -6.21
C SER A 172 8.52 10.64 -5.14
N ILE A 173 9.62 9.97 -5.55
CA ILE A 173 10.56 9.36 -4.62
C ILE A 173 11.21 10.41 -3.74
N VAL A 174 11.75 11.48 -4.34
CA VAL A 174 12.39 12.58 -3.59
C VAL A 174 11.40 13.21 -2.60
N LEU A 175 10.18 13.51 -3.03
CA LEU A 175 9.16 14.09 -2.14
C LEU A 175 8.80 13.16 -0.97
N ARG A 176 8.70 11.85 -1.20
CA ARG A 176 8.43 10.86 -0.13
C ARG A 176 9.60 10.74 0.84
N LEU A 177 10.85 10.71 0.35
CA LEU A 177 12.04 10.70 1.21
C LEU A 177 12.15 12.00 2.03
N SER A 178 11.91 13.15 1.41
CA SER A 178 11.86 14.45 2.10
C SER A 178 10.78 14.49 3.16
N LYS A 179 9.61 13.85 2.93
CA LYS A 179 8.56 13.72 3.96
C LYS A 179 9.05 12.94 5.18
N TYR A 180 9.80 11.85 5.01
CA TYR A 180 10.35 11.07 6.13
C TYR A 180 11.40 11.86 6.90
N LEU A 181 12.23 12.66 6.22
CA LEU A 181 13.14 13.59 6.89
C LEU A 181 12.37 14.71 7.62
N ALA A 182 11.33 15.26 7.02
CA ALA A 182 10.55 16.36 7.58
C ALA A 182 9.84 15.98 8.89
N ILE A 183 9.50 14.71 9.11
CA ILE A 183 8.88 14.26 10.37
C ILE A 183 9.89 13.96 11.49
N LEU A 184 11.20 14.14 11.26
CA LEU A 184 12.26 13.95 12.25
C LEU A 184 12.01 14.67 13.59
N PRO A 185 11.53 15.94 13.62
CA PRO A 185 11.27 16.63 14.88
C PRO A 185 10.25 15.92 15.80
N TRP A 186 9.37 15.09 15.23
CA TRP A 186 8.33 14.35 15.95
C TRP A 186 8.77 12.94 16.38
N GLN A 187 9.99 12.51 16.07
CA GLN A 187 10.48 11.17 16.42
C GLN A 187 11.10 11.15 17.82
N ARG A 188 10.86 10.06 18.56
CA ARG A 188 11.38 9.87 19.91
C ARG A 188 12.89 9.71 19.91
N LYS A 189 13.44 8.80 19.10
CA LYS A 189 14.90 8.55 18.98
C LYS A 189 15.46 9.11 17.67
N LYS A 190 15.68 10.44 17.62
CA LYS A 190 16.09 11.18 16.40
C LYS A 190 17.33 10.61 15.70
N PHE A 191 18.41 10.34 16.44
CA PHE A 191 19.64 9.79 15.86
C PHE A 191 19.44 8.39 15.26
N ARG A 192 18.71 7.52 15.98
CA ARG A 192 18.40 6.17 15.50
C ARG A 192 17.50 6.20 14.27
N TYR A 193 16.52 7.11 14.26
CA TYR A 193 15.65 7.34 13.12
C TYR A 193 16.43 7.82 11.88
N LEU A 194 17.33 8.80 12.05
CA LEU A 194 18.17 9.30 10.96
C LEU A 194 19.12 8.22 10.42
N TYR A 195 19.70 7.41 11.31
CA TYR A 195 20.47 6.22 10.94
C TYR A 195 19.67 5.28 10.04
N PHE A 196 18.42 4.97 10.40
CA PHE A 196 17.56 4.09 9.60
C PHE A 196 17.13 4.71 8.27
N ILE A 197 16.91 6.02 8.19
CA ILE A 197 16.70 6.70 6.90
C ILE A 197 17.93 6.53 6.01
N TRP A 198 19.12 6.85 6.52
CA TRP A 198 20.36 6.77 5.77
C TRP A 198 20.64 5.34 5.27
N GLN A 199 20.57 4.36 6.18
CA GLN A 199 20.75 2.95 5.84
C GLN A 199 19.71 2.46 4.83
N GLY A 200 18.44 2.86 4.99
CA GLY A 200 17.37 2.48 4.08
C GLY A 200 17.61 3.00 2.66
N ILE A 201 18.03 4.26 2.53
CA ILE A 201 18.38 4.86 1.23
C ILE A 201 19.58 4.13 0.61
N LEU A 202 20.67 3.93 1.37
CA LEU A 202 21.86 3.24 0.87
C LEU A 202 21.54 1.81 0.41
N HIS A 203 20.80 1.04 1.20
CA HIS A 203 20.43 -0.33 0.86
C HIS A 203 19.50 -0.37 -0.35
N GLY A 204 18.53 0.55 -0.43
CA GLY A 204 17.65 0.66 -1.59
C GLY A 204 18.42 0.96 -2.88
N LEU A 205 19.38 1.90 -2.84
CA LEU A 205 20.26 2.22 -3.97
C LEU A 205 21.17 1.03 -4.34
N LYS A 206 21.68 0.29 -3.36
CA LYS A 206 22.52 -0.92 -3.59
C LYS A 206 21.72 -2.14 -4.01
N GLY A 207 20.40 -2.16 -3.82
CA GLY A 207 19.57 -3.34 -4.12
C GLY A 207 19.56 -4.39 -3.02
N ILE A 208 19.98 -4.02 -1.80
CA ILE A 208 20.00 -4.94 -0.66
C ILE A 208 18.56 -5.08 -0.14
N SER A 209 18.04 -6.30 -0.15
CA SER A 209 16.67 -6.67 0.25
C SER A 209 16.71 -7.68 1.42
N GLY A 210 15.56 -8.02 2.02
CA GLY A 210 15.44 -8.96 3.15
C GLY A 210 15.25 -8.29 4.52
N LYS A 211 15.46 -9.01 5.62
CA LYS A 211 15.24 -8.49 6.98
C LYS A 211 16.53 -7.94 7.61
N TYR A 212 16.58 -6.63 7.88
CA TYR A 212 17.75 -5.93 8.43
C TYR A 212 17.31 -4.83 9.42
N HIS A 213 17.08 -5.16 10.68
CA HIS A 213 16.82 -4.21 11.79
C HIS A 213 16.90 -4.88 13.15
#